data_AF-A0A958J9H8-F1
#
_entry.id   AF-A0A958J9H8-F1
#
_cell.length_a   1.000
_cell.length_b   1.000
_cell.length_c   1.000
_cell.angle_alpha   90.00
_cell.angle_beta   90.00
_cell.angle_gamma   90.00
#
_symmetry.space_group_name_H-M   'P 1'
#
loop_
_entity.id
_entity.type
_entity.pdbx_description
1 polymer ?
#
loop_
_entity_poly.entity_id
_entity_poly.type
_entity_poly.pdbx_seq_one_letter_code
_entity_poly.pdbx_strand_id
1 'polypeptide(L)'
;AAEITNCIIRYNQVDFGGGLAVINADLVLHNNLIHDNRAVVFGGGLFGFESTTELINNTFVDNFSENSGGGIYYLTSVLADIQNNIFFRNSAFSGGNHWVAFGDSGMVTLQYNFLDISASDDPLFISETDYHLQILSPARNRGSRGPASNDPDGTRNDQGAYGGPLGNW
;
A
#
# COMPACT_ATOMS: atom_id res chain seq x y z
N ALA A 1 -14.85 3.52 11.51
CA ALA A 1 -13.70 3.78 10.62
C ALA A 1 -14.14 4.65 9.46
N ALA A 2 -13.27 5.55 8.99
CA ALA A 2 -13.44 6.13 7.66
C ALA A 2 -13.09 5.06 6.61
N GLU A 3 -13.76 5.07 5.46
CA GLU A 3 -13.53 4.12 4.38
C GLU A 3 -13.23 4.89 3.09
N ILE A 4 -12.18 4.48 2.39
CA ILE A 4 -11.80 5.03 1.09
C ILE A 4 -11.57 3.85 0.16
N THR A 5 -12.28 3.87 -0.97
CA THR A 5 -12.30 2.76 -1.93
C THR A 5 -12.25 3.29 -3.35
N ASN A 6 -11.49 2.64 -4.23
CA ASN A 6 -11.38 2.98 -5.66
C ASN A 6 -11.00 4.45 -5.92
N CYS A 7 -10.09 4.97 -5.11
CA CYS A 7 -9.58 6.33 -5.22
C CYS A 7 -8.13 6.37 -5.70
N ILE A 8 -7.75 7.51 -6.29
CA ILE A 8 -6.37 7.84 -6.64
C ILE A 8 -5.90 8.99 -5.74
N ILE A 9 -4.83 8.77 -4.99
CA ILE A 9 -4.22 9.74 -4.07
C ILE A 9 -2.77 9.95 -4.52
N ARG A 10 -2.47 11.14 -5.06
CA ARG A 10 -1.17 11.39 -5.71
C ARG A 10 -0.71 12.83 -5.72
N TYR A 11 0.59 13.01 -5.91
CA TYR A 11 1.26 14.31 -6.06
C TYR A 11 1.05 15.26 -4.88
N ASN A 12 0.91 14.70 -3.68
CA ASN A 12 0.83 15.48 -2.45
C ASN A 12 2.20 15.58 -1.79
N GLN A 13 2.48 16.73 -1.17
CA GLN A 13 3.72 16.96 -0.42
C GLN A 13 3.42 17.66 0.90
N VAL A 14 3.64 16.96 2.01
CA VAL A 14 3.38 17.43 3.37
C VAL A 14 4.45 16.92 4.35
N ASP A 15 4.38 17.31 5.62
CA ASP A 15 5.38 16.89 6.61
C ASP A 15 5.24 15.41 7.01
N PHE A 16 4.01 14.94 7.24
CA PHE A 16 3.71 13.55 7.64
C PHE A 16 2.57 13.01 6.78
N GLY A 17 2.72 11.78 6.29
CA GLY A 17 1.65 11.12 5.53
C GLY A 17 1.45 11.78 4.19
N GLY A 18 2.44 11.66 3.29
CA GLY A 18 2.47 12.38 2.02
C GLY A 18 1.15 12.28 1.27
N GLY A 19 0.54 11.10 1.20
CA GLY A 19 -0.84 10.92 0.71
C GLY A 19 -1.91 10.99 1.80
N LEU A 20 -1.72 10.27 2.91
CA LEU A 20 -2.70 10.14 3.99
C LEU A 20 -2.04 10.20 5.38
N ALA A 21 -2.68 10.91 6.31
CA ALA A 21 -2.32 10.88 7.73
C ALA A 21 -3.51 10.38 8.57
N VAL A 22 -3.31 9.31 9.34
CA VAL A 22 -4.30 8.71 10.23
C VAL A 22 -3.84 8.92 11.67
N ILE A 23 -4.54 9.75 12.42
CA ILE A 23 -4.13 10.17 13.77
C ILE A 23 -5.30 9.92 14.70
N ASN A 24 -5.13 9.06 15.71
CA ASN A 24 -6.16 8.73 16.69
C ASN A 24 -7.49 8.29 16.05
N ALA A 25 -7.40 7.48 14.99
CA ALA A 25 -8.55 7.13 14.16
C ALA A 25 -8.42 5.72 13.55
N ASP A 26 -9.56 5.21 13.08
CA ASP A 26 -9.62 3.95 12.33
C ASP A 26 -9.84 4.25 10.84
N LEU A 27 -9.04 3.62 9.98
CA LEU A 27 -9.11 3.76 8.52
C LEU A 27 -9.19 2.40 7.81
N VAL A 28 -10.10 2.29 6.85
CA VAL A 28 -10.15 1.18 5.89
C VAL A 28 -9.81 1.72 4.50
N LEU A 29 -8.78 1.16 3.87
CA LEU A 29 -8.42 1.43 2.48
C LEU A 29 -8.56 0.15 1.66
N HIS A 30 -9.50 0.14 0.72
CA HIS A 30 -9.65 -0.96 -0.24
C HIS A 30 -9.42 -0.47 -1.66
N ASN A 31 -8.63 -1.20 -2.45
CA ASN A 31 -8.58 -0.95 -3.90
C ASN A 31 -8.23 0.50 -4.27
N ASN A 32 -7.26 1.11 -3.59
CA ASN A 32 -6.81 2.47 -3.91
C ASN A 32 -5.44 2.46 -4.57
N LEU A 33 -5.19 3.48 -5.38
CA LEU A 33 -3.88 3.78 -5.93
C LEU A 33 -3.29 5.01 -5.20
N ILE A 34 -2.23 4.78 -4.42
CA ILE A 34 -1.51 5.81 -3.66
C ILE A 34 -0.12 5.96 -4.26
N HIS A 35 0.13 7.02 -5.02
CA HIS A 35 1.40 7.11 -5.75
C HIS A 35 1.97 8.52 -5.87
N ASP A 36 3.28 8.62 -6.06
CA ASP A 36 3.99 9.90 -6.22
C ASP A 36 3.70 10.92 -5.09
N ASN A 37 3.51 10.44 -3.85
CA ASN A 37 3.35 11.31 -2.69
C ASN A 37 4.66 11.45 -1.91
N ARG A 38 4.86 12.61 -1.29
CA ARG A 38 6.08 12.97 -0.58
C ARG A 38 5.82 13.41 0.86
N ALA A 39 6.53 12.81 1.80
CA ALA A 39 6.60 13.26 3.19
C ALA A 39 7.98 13.86 3.52
N VAL A 40 8.02 15.01 4.18
CA VAL A 40 9.28 15.58 4.71
C VAL A 40 9.81 14.76 5.88
N VAL A 41 8.94 14.10 6.65
CA VAL A 41 9.35 13.34 7.82
C VAL A 41 9.06 11.85 7.61
N PHE A 42 7.81 11.42 7.75
CA PHE A 42 7.46 10.00 7.77
C PHE A 42 6.25 9.67 6.91
N GLY A 43 6.26 8.47 6.31
CA GLY A 43 5.11 7.91 5.61
C GLY A 43 4.83 8.62 4.29
N GLY A 44 5.60 8.33 3.24
CA GLY A 44 5.42 8.98 1.94
C GLY A 44 4.03 8.75 1.36
N GLY A 45 3.49 7.54 1.45
CA GLY A 45 2.11 7.23 1.10
C GLY A 45 1.16 7.43 2.28
N LEU A 46 1.41 6.76 3.40
CA LEU A 46 0.58 6.82 4.60
C LEU A 46 1.40 6.99 5.89
N PHE A 47 0.95 7.85 6.77
CA PHE A 47 1.41 7.94 8.16
C PHE A 47 0.28 7.56 9.10
N GLY A 48 0.53 6.66 10.04
CA GLY A 48 -0.43 6.32 11.10
C GLY A 48 0.16 6.58 12.48
N PHE A 49 -0.63 7.17 13.37
CA PHE A 49 -0.28 7.45 14.77
C PHE A 49 -1.44 7.08 15.69
N GLU A 50 -1.20 6.16 16.63
CA GLU A 50 -2.21 5.68 17.58
C GLU A 50 -3.52 5.29 16.87
N SER A 51 -3.41 4.46 15.83
CA SER A 51 -4.48 4.20 14.85
C SER A 51 -4.71 2.72 14.58
N THR A 52 -5.94 2.36 14.16
CA THR A 52 -6.23 1.05 13.54
C THR A 52 -6.35 1.22 12.04
N THR A 53 -5.72 0.33 11.27
CA THR A 53 -5.78 0.38 9.80
C THR A 53 -6.03 -0.98 9.19
N GLU A 54 -6.91 -1.02 8.20
CA GLU A 54 -7.10 -2.17 7.33
C GLU A 54 -6.81 -1.74 5.89
N LEU A 55 -5.75 -2.28 5.32
CA LEU A 55 -5.27 -1.94 3.98
C LEU A 55 -5.34 -3.21 3.12
N ILE A 56 -6.37 -3.31 2.28
CA ILE A 56 -6.59 -4.49 1.44
C ILE A 56 -6.56 -4.08 -0.03
N ASN A 57 -5.78 -4.80 -0.84
CA ASN A 57 -5.78 -4.62 -2.29
C ASN A 57 -5.45 -3.17 -2.74
N ASN A 58 -4.53 -2.47 -2.07
CA ASN A 58 -4.08 -1.15 -2.52
C ASN A 58 -2.74 -1.25 -3.26
N THR A 59 -2.44 -0.26 -4.10
CA THR A 59 -1.15 -0.13 -4.78
C THR A 59 -0.46 1.15 -4.30
N PHE A 60 0.65 1.00 -3.57
CA PHE A 60 1.53 2.08 -3.14
C PHE A 60 2.77 2.12 -4.03
N VAL A 61 2.93 3.17 -4.84
CA VAL A 61 4.01 3.23 -5.83
C VAL A 61 4.72 4.58 -5.85
N ASP A 62 6.04 4.58 -5.95
CA ASP A 62 6.84 5.81 -6.08
C ASP A 62 6.57 6.85 -4.98
N ASN A 63 6.12 6.42 -3.80
CA ASN A 63 5.98 7.31 -2.66
C ASN A 63 7.33 7.46 -1.94
N PHE A 64 7.59 8.67 -1.45
CA PHE A 64 8.88 9.04 -0.90
C PHE A 64 8.76 9.69 0.47
N SER A 65 9.66 9.35 1.39
CA SER A 65 9.86 10.11 2.63
C SER A 65 11.32 10.50 2.83
N GLU A 66 11.59 11.68 3.38
CA GLU A 66 12.98 12.08 3.63
C GLU A 66 13.61 11.34 4.82
N ASN A 67 12.80 10.76 5.72
CA ASN A 67 13.32 9.95 6.83
C ASN A 67 13.00 8.46 6.69
N SER A 68 11.77 8.02 6.96
CA SER A 68 11.44 6.59 6.99
C SER A 68 10.02 6.29 6.52
N GLY A 69 9.81 5.07 6.00
CA GLY A 69 8.52 4.61 5.50
C GLY A 69 8.14 5.32 4.20
N GLY A 70 8.81 4.98 3.10
CA GLY A 70 8.49 5.54 1.78
C GLY A 70 7.03 5.27 1.41
N GLY A 71 6.58 4.02 1.57
CA GLY A 71 5.18 3.65 1.43
C GLY A 71 4.37 4.07 2.66
N ILE A 72 4.67 3.46 3.81
CA ILE A 72 3.91 3.61 5.05
C ILE A 72 4.86 3.75 6.24
N TYR A 73 4.49 4.63 7.16
CA TYR A 73 5.11 4.71 8.47
C TYR A 73 4.06 4.69 9.58
N TYR A 74 4.22 3.79 10.54
CA TYR A 74 3.39 3.76 11.74
C TYR A 74 4.20 4.16 12.98
N LEU A 75 3.70 5.14 13.71
CA LEU A 75 4.28 5.63 14.95
C LEU A 75 3.37 5.30 16.13
N THR A 76 3.86 4.49 17.07
CA THR A 76 3.21 4.19 18.36
C THR A 76 1.83 3.51 18.29
N SER A 77 1.68 2.38 19.00
CA SER A 77 0.39 1.70 19.27
C SER A 77 -0.55 1.61 18.06
N VAL A 78 -0.13 0.88 17.03
CA VAL A 78 -0.94 0.63 15.83
C VAL A 78 -1.37 -0.82 15.74
N LEU A 79 -2.62 -1.04 15.33
CA LEU A 79 -3.10 -2.31 14.81
C LEU A 79 -3.26 -2.16 13.30
N ALA A 80 -2.44 -2.86 12.52
CA ALA A 80 -2.48 -2.78 11.06
C ALA A 80 -2.68 -4.16 10.46
N ASP A 81 -3.74 -4.32 9.68
CA ASP A 81 -3.94 -5.47 8.81
C ASP A 81 -3.68 -5.05 7.36
N ILE A 82 -2.62 -5.57 6.76
CA ILE A 82 -2.12 -5.16 5.46
C ILE A 82 -2.06 -6.39 4.57
N GLN A 83 -3.03 -6.51 3.66
CA GLN A 83 -3.18 -7.69 2.81
C GLN A 83 -3.33 -7.37 1.33
N ASN A 84 -2.78 -8.23 0.47
CA ASN A 84 -2.98 -8.17 -0.98
C ASN A 84 -2.54 -6.84 -1.63
N ASN A 85 -1.71 -6.04 -0.98
CA ASN A 85 -1.26 -4.77 -1.52
C ASN A 85 -0.04 -4.97 -2.43
N ILE A 86 0.23 -4.00 -3.29
CA ILE A 86 1.51 -3.86 -3.98
C ILE A 86 2.24 -2.67 -3.38
N PHE A 87 3.47 -2.88 -2.92
CA PHE A 87 4.43 -1.84 -2.60
C PHE A 87 5.58 -1.93 -3.59
N PHE A 88 5.76 -0.91 -4.42
CA PHE A 88 6.78 -0.91 -5.47
C PHE A 88 7.42 0.47 -5.61
N ARG A 89 8.76 0.52 -5.69
CA ARG A 89 9.57 1.74 -5.86
C ARG A 89 9.29 2.86 -4.84
N ASN A 90 8.70 2.51 -3.70
CA ASN A 90 8.64 3.45 -2.59
C ASN A 90 10.04 3.59 -2.00
N SER A 91 10.41 4.76 -1.51
CA SER A 91 11.79 5.02 -1.06
C SER A 91 11.87 5.96 0.13
N ALA A 92 12.94 5.82 0.92
CA ALA A 92 13.22 6.69 2.06
C ALA A 92 14.71 7.07 2.10
N PHE A 93 15.02 8.35 2.34
CA PHE A 93 16.40 8.85 2.16
C PHE A 93 17.39 8.34 3.23
N SER A 94 16.98 8.14 4.48
CA SER A 94 17.90 7.79 5.58
C SER A 94 18.30 6.31 5.67
N GLY A 95 18.08 5.53 4.60
CA GLY A 95 18.21 4.06 4.63
C GLY A 95 17.11 3.39 5.45
N GLY A 96 16.03 4.12 5.77
CA GLY A 96 14.84 3.59 6.42
C GLY A 96 14.06 2.63 5.53
N ASN A 97 13.15 1.84 6.11
CA ASN A 97 12.36 0.88 5.35
C ASN A 97 11.55 1.57 4.25
N HIS A 98 11.63 1.00 3.05
CA HIS A 98 11.03 1.55 1.83
C HIS A 98 9.51 1.30 1.76
N TRP A 99 9.02 0.17 2.29
CA TRP A 99 7.60 -0.21 2.21
C TRP A 99 6.81 0.20 3.44
N VAL A 100 7.08 -0.46 4.57
CA VAL A 100 6.38 -0.22 5.83
C VAL A 100 7.43 -0.13 6.93
N ALA A 101 7.46 1.01 7.64
CA ALA A 101 8.32 1.23 8.80
C ALA A 101 7.51 1.47 10.07
N PHE A 102 8.14 1.22 11.22
CA PHE A 102 7.49 1.27 12.52
C PHE A 102 8.38 2.00 13.52
N GLY A 103 7.79 2.90 14.30
CA GLY A 103 8.48 3.59 15.39
C GLY A 103 8.45 2.82 16.72
N ASP A 104 7.42 2.02 16.98
CA ASP A 104 7.25 1.35 18.29
C ASP A 104 6.27 0.14 18.24
N SER A 105 5.95 -0.42 19.41
CA SER A 105 5.08 -1.56 19.84
C SER A 105 3.72 -1.85 19.15
N GLY A 106 3.55 -1.58 17.86
CA GLY A 106 2.37 -1.97 17.09
C GLY A 106 2.31 -3.47 16.73
N MET A 107 1.10 -3.98 16.53
CA MET A 107 0.88 -5.31 15.93
C MET A 107 0.50 -5.14 14.46
N VAL A 108 1.30 -5.75 13.59
CA VAL A 108 1.13 -5.61 12.15
C VAL A 108 1.06 -7.00 11.53
N THR A 109 -0.02 -7.23 10.79
CA THR A 109 -0.21 -8.42 9.98
C THR A 109 0.11 -8.06 8.54
N LEU A 110 1.12 -8.72 7.96
CA LEU A 110 1.48 -8.61 6.55
C LEU A 110 1.21 -9.94 5.88
N GLN A 111 0.22 -10.00 4.98
CA GLN A 111 -0.12 -11.23 4.27
C GLN A 111 -0.33 -10.98 2.79
N TYR A 112 0.22 -11.85 1.95
CA TYR A 112 -0.02 -11.82 0.51
C TYR A 112 0.24 -10.45 -0.14
N ASN A 113 1.14 -9.62 0.38
CA ASN A 113 1.54 -8.38 -0.28
C ASN A 113 2.65 -8.67 -1.28
N PHE A 114 2.66 -7.93 -2.39
CA PHE A 114 3.84 -7.79 -3.23
C PHE A 114 4.74 -6.72 -2.62
N LEU A 115 5.99 -7.05 -2.36
CA LEU A 115 7.00 -6.14 -1.83
C LEU A 115 8.20 -6.21 -2.77
N ASP A 116 8.73 -5.09 -3.22
CA ASP A 116 9.92 -5.05 -4.06
C ASP A 116 11.22 -5.17 -3.25
N ILE A 117 11.40 -6.35 -2.65
CA ILE A 117 12.50 -6.68 -1.73
C ILE A 117 13.83 -6.80 -2.48
N SER A 118 13.79 -7.27 -3.71
CA SER A 118 14.94 -7.42 -4.59
C SER A 118 14.88 -6.41 -5.72
N ALA A 119 16.05 -6.02 -6.26
CA ALA A 119 16.14 -5.15 -7.43
C ALA A 119 15.52 -5.76 -8.70
N SER A 120 15.15 -7.05 -8.69
CA SER A 120 14.47 -7.75 -9.78
C SER A 120 12.98 -7.94 -9.55
N ASP A 121 12.45 -7.54 -8.38
CA ASP A 121 11.03 -7.65 -8.10
C ASP A 121 10.30 -6.55 -8.87
N ASP A 122 9.51 -6.94 -9.86
CA ASP A 122 8.72 -6.02 -10.68
C ASP A 122 7.27 -6.56 -10.75
N PRO A 123 6.25 -5.77 -10.35
CA PRO A 123 4.86 -6.18 -10.48
C PRO A 123 4.42 -6.27 -11.95
N LEU A 124 5.21 -5.82 -12.92
CA LEU A 124 4.92 -5.80 -14.35
C LEU A 124 3.60 -5.07 -14.64
N PHE A 125 3.55 -3.78 -14.31
CA PHE A 125 2.43 -2.92 -14.69
C PHE A 125 2.35 -2.72 -16.20
N ILE A 126 1.16 -2.45 -16.75
CA ILE A 126 0.97 -2.22 -18.19
C ILE A 126 1.81 -1.04 -18.68
N SER A 127 1.87 0.04 -17.89
CA SER A 127 2.75 1.19 -18.15
C SER A 127 3.01 2.01 -16.88
N GLU A 128 3.88 3.02 -16.95
CA GLU A 128 4.15 3.94 -15.84
C GLU A 128 2.93 4.76 -15.37
N THR A 129 1.85 4.80 -16.17
CA THR A 129 0.61 5.50 -15.85
C THR A 129 -0.59 4.58 -15.72
N ASP A 130 -0.40 3.28 -15.98
CA ASP A 130 -1.45 2.26 -15.92
C ASP A 130 -0.96 1.11 -15.06
N TYR A 131 -1.42 1.13 -13.82
CA TYR A 131 -1.02 0.20 -12.76
C TYR A 131 -1.82 -1.12 -12.79
N HIS A 132 -2.58 -1.39 -13.85
CA HIS A 132 -3.06 -2.74 -14.11
C HIS A 132 -1.88 -3.70 -14.36
N LEU A 133 -2.07 -4.96 -14.00
CA LEU A 133 -1.03 -5.98 -14.14
C LEU A 133 -0.98 -6.56 -15.55
N GLN A 134 0.22 -6.76 -16.09
CA GLN A 134 0.41 -7.55 -17.30
C GLN A 134 0.08 -9.02 -17.05
N ILE A 135 -0.21 -9.76 -18.13
CA ILE A 135 -0.63 -11.17 -18.09
C ILE A 135 0.39 -12.08 -17.37
N LEU A 136 1.68 -11.75 -17.42
CA LEU A 136 2.78 -12.50 -16.80
C LEU A 136 3.23 -11.93 -15.46
N SER A 137 2.50 -10.97 -14.90
CA SER A 137 2.83 -10.35 -13.63
C SER A 137 3.02 -11.39 -12.51
N PRO A 138 4.09 -11.29 -11.71
CA PRO A 138 4.25 -12.12 -10.53
C PRO A 138 3.21 -11.81 -9.45
N ALA A 139 2.54 -10.66 -9.50
CA ALA A 139 1.48 -10.25 -8.57
C ALA A 139 0.10 -10.81 -8.95
N ARG A 140 -0.03 -11.38 -10.15
CA ARG A 140 -1.29 -11.93 -10.65
C ARG A 140 -1.67 -13.23 -9.94
N ASN A 141 -2.90 -13.33 -9.46
CA ASN A 141 -3.46 -14.48 -8.78
C ASN A 141 -2.66 -14.90 -7.53
N ARG A 142 -2.07 -13.92 -6.83
CA ARG A 142 -1.19 -14.13 -5.67
C ARG A 142 -1.75 -13.66 -4.33
N GLY A 143 -2.91 -13.01 -4.31
CA GLY A 143 -3.59 -12.49 -3.12
C GLY A 143 -4.22 -13.55 -2.20
N SER A 144 -5.12 -13.17 -1.30
CA SER A 144 -5.79 -14.07 -0.36
C SER A 144 -6.41 -15.31 -1.03
N ARG A 145 -6.53 -16.41 -0.27
CA ARG A 145 -7.16 -17.64 -0.76
C ARG A 145 -8.62 -17.68 -0.34
N GLY A 146 -9.51 -17.88 -1.30
CA GLY A 146 -10.91 -18.21 -1.06
C GLY A 146 -11.86 -17.42 -1.96
N PRO A 147 -13.05 -17.97 -2.28
CA PRO A 147 -13.96 -17.34 -3.25
C PRO A 147 -14.41 -15.91 -2.88
N ALA A 148 -14.46 -15.58 -1.58
CA ALA A 148 -14.86 -14.25 -1.11
C ALA A 148 -13.84 -13.15 -1.46
N SER A 149 -12.58 -13.51 -1.71
CA SER A 149 -11.54 -12.58 -2.12
C SER A 149 -11.21 -12.67 -3.60
N ASN A 150 -11.89 -13.51 -4.39
CA ASN A 150 -11.56 -13.70 -5.81
C ASN A 150 -11.80 -12.43 -6.64
N ASP A 151 -11.08 -12.33 -7.77
CA ASP A 151 -11.33 -11.31 -8.77
C ASP A 151 -12.73 -11.51 -9.40
N PRO A 152 -13.29 -10.49 -10.08
CA PRO A 152 -14.61 -10.60 -10.71
C PRO A 152 -14.72 -11.68 -11.79
N ASP A 153 -13.58 -12.12 -12.35
CA ASP A 153 -13.52 -13.24 -13.30
C ASP A 153 -13.51 -14.63 -12.61
N GLY A 154 -13.59 -14.65 -11.28
CA GLY A 154 -13.61 -15.84 -10.45
C GLY A 154 -12.24 -16.46 -10.20
N THR A 155 -11.17 -15.89 -10.75
CA THR A 155 -9.81 -16.33 -10.46
C THR A 155 -9.36 -15.85 -9.07
N ARG A 156 -8.27 -16.41 -8.54
CA ARG A 156 -7.75 -15.97 -7.23
C ARG A 156 -7.33 -14.52 -7.38
N ASN A 157 -7.56 -13.68 -6.36
CA ASN A 157 -7.24 -12.27 -6.53
C ASN A 157 -5.79 -11.98 -6.89
N ASP A 158 -5.68 -11.05 -7.83
CA ASP A 158 -4.49 -10.27 -8.05
C ASP A 158 -4.16 -9.43 -6.79
N GLN A 159 -2.88 -9.16 -6.57
CA GLN A 159 -2.45 -8.17 -5.58
C GLN A 159 -2.62 -6.77 -6.18
N GLY A 160 -2.84 -5.77 -5.35
CA GLY A 160 -2.92 -4.36 -5.73
C GLY A 160 -4.33 -3.85 -5.98
N ALA A 161 -4.39 -2.55 -6.35
CA ALA A 161 -5.55 -1.70 -6.56
C ALA A 161 -6.65 -2.29 -7.46
N TYR A 162 -6.25 -3.11 -8.43
CA TYR A 162 -7.14 -3.71 -9.43
C TYR A 162 -7.39 -5.20 -9.20
N GLY A 163 -6.98 -5.73 -8.05
CA GLY A 163 -7.28 -7.10 -7.64
C GLY A 163 -8.41 -7.18 -6.61
N GLY A 164 -8.90 -8.38 -6.36
CA GLY A 164 -10.02 -8.63 -5.46
C GLY A 164 -11.38 -8.26 -6.05
N PRO A 165 -12.46 -8.44 -5.27
CA PRO A 165 -13.83 -8.29 -5.75
C PRO A 165 -14.18 -6.88 -6.28
N LEU A 166 -13.42 -5.87 -5.85
CA LEU A 166 -13.62 -4.46 -6.22
C LEU A 166 -12.67 -3.98 -7.32
N GLY A 167 -11.84 -4.86 -7.88
CA GLY A 167 -10.73 -4.51 -8.76
C GLY A 167 -11.08 -4.05 -10.19
N ASN A 168 -12.37 -3.99 -10.56
CA ASN A 168 -12.80 -3.62 -11.91
C ASN A 168 -13.19 -2.13 -12.01
N TRP A 169 -12.21 -1.23 -11.82
CA TRP A 169 -12.39 0.22 -11.85
C TRP A 169 -11.24 0.94 -12.58
#